data_AF-A0A7K0C675-F1
#
_entry.id   AF-A0A7K0C675-F1
#
_cell.length_a   1.000
_cell.length_b   1.000
_cell.length_c   1.000
_cell.angle_alpha   90.00
_cell.angle_beta   90.00
_cell.angle_gamma   90.00
#
_symmetry.space_group_name_H-M   'P 1'
#
loop_
_entity.id
_entity.type
_entity.pdbx_description
1 polymer ?
#
loop_
_entity_poly.entity_id
_entity_poly.type
_entity_poly.pdbx_seq_one_letter_code
_entity_poly.pdbx_strand_id
1 'polypeptide(L)'
;MIPGMTDNSRITLRHELDAFAGRRRRIQDRVADRITAFSGSIPFIYLHVVWFTGWIAYNTAVTPAFDPFPFGLLTLIVSLEAIFLSTFVMLSQNREALRSEIRSQIDFETNVLSEVWLEAMADKLGIDIDEVHTKATARIAAAQARQEQATGTSGG
;
A
#
# COMPACT_ATOMS: atom_id res chain seq x y z
N MET A 1 29.84 -20.62 -37.10
CA MET A 1 29.23 -21.63 -36.22
C MET A 1 30.31 -22.08 -35.25
N ILE A 2 30.26 -21.68 -33.97
CA ILE A 2 31.25 -22.08 -32.95
C ILE A 2 30.61 -23.19 -32.10
N PRO A 3 31.08 -24.44 -32.19
CA PRO A 3 30.62 -25.55 -31.35
C PRO A 3 31.41 -25.57 -30.03
N GLY A 4 30.73 -25.59 -28.88
CA GLY A 4 31.39 -25.86 -27.59
C GLY A 4 30.89 -25.12 -26.34
N MET A 5 29.71 -24.49 -26.32
CA MET A 5 29.17 -23.91 -25.08
C MET A 5 28.21 -24.90 -24.42
N THR A 6 28.71 -25.62 -23.40
CA THR A 6 27.93 -26.53 -22.58
C THR A 6 26.83 -25.79 -21.82
N ASP A 7 25.66 -26.43 -21.76
CA ASP A 7 24.37 -25.97 -21.20
C ASP A 7 24.46 -25.33 -19.80
N ASN A 8 25.46 -25.73 -19.01
CA ASN A 8 25.67 -25.27 -17.62
C ASN A 8 26.06 -23.78 -17.52
N SER A 9 26.66 -23.19 -18.56
CA SER A 9 27.09 -21.78 -18.52
C SER A 9 25.93 -20.79 -18.62
N ARG A 10 24.76 -21.22 -19.13
CA ARG A 10 23.57 -20.37 -19.26
C ARG A 10 22.82 -20.19 -17.94
N ILE A 11 22.94 -21.13 -17.02
CA ILE A 11 22.26 -21.12 -15.72
C ILE A 11 23.01 -20.24 -14.72
N THR A 12 24.35 -20.29 -14.71
CA THR A 12 25.19 -19.44 -13.85
C THR A 12 25.15 -17.96 -14.24
N LEU A 13 25.14 -17.64 -15.55
CA LEU A 13 25.03 -16.25 -16.02
C LEU A 13 23.69 -15.59 -15.62
N ARG A 14 22.59 -16.35 -15.64
CA ARG A 14 21.28 -15.86 -15.16
C ARG A 14 21.26 -15.65 -13.66
N HIS A 15 21.81 -16.58 -12.88
CA HIS A 15 21.91 -16.45 -11.42
C HIS A 15 22.75 -15.25 -10.96
N GLU A 16 23.86 -14.96 -11.65
CA GLU A 16 24.69 -13.79 -11.38
C GLU A 16 23.91 -12.50 -11.71
N LEU A 17 23.26 -12.44 -12.88
CA LEU A 17 22.42 -11.30 -13.28
C LEU A 17 21.25 -11.07 -12.31
N ASP A 18 20.59 -12.13 -11.86
CA ASP A 18 19.50 -12.08 -10.88
C ASP A 18 19.99 -11.69 -9.48
N ALA A 19 21.21 -12.09 -9.09
CA ALA A 19 21.84 -11.67 -7.84
C ALA A 19 22.25 -10.20 -7.85
N PHE A 20 22.77 -9.68 -8.96
CA PHE A 20 23.09 -8.26 -9.14
C PHE A 20 21.81 -7.41 -9.25
N ALA A 21 20.83 -7.85 -10.02
CA ALA A 21 19.52 -7.19 -10.14
C ALA A 21 18.76 -7.20 -8.80
N GLY A 22 18.78 -8.33 -8.08
CA GLY A 22 18.17 -8.47 -6.76
C GLY A 22 18.82 -7.60 -5.70
N ARG A 23 20.13 -7.35 -5.78
CA ARG A 23 20.84 -6.45 -4.84
C ARG A 23 20.50 -4.98 -5.07
N ARG A 24 20.35 -4.57 -6.34
CA ARG A 24 19.95 -3.20 -6.71
C ARG A 24 18.48 -2.93 -6.35
N ARG A 25 17.59 -3.91 -6.57
CA ARG A 25 16.21 -3.90 -6.05
C ARG A 25 16.19 -3.72 -4.54
N ARG A 26 16.95 -4.50 -3.76
CA ARG A 26 16.99 -4.37 -2.30
C ARG A 26 17.38 -2.98 -1.77
N ILE A 27 18.23 -2.22 -2.46
CA ILE A 27 18.59 -0.86 -2.02
C ILE A 27 17.48 0.13 -2.41
N GLN A 28 16.99 0.07 -3.65
CA GLN A 28 15.90 0.94 -4.13
C GLN A 28 14.60 0.67 -3.37
N ASP A 29 14.26 -0.60 -3.13
CA ASP A 29 13.10 -1.03 -2.36
C ASP A 29 13.19 -0.54 -0.91
N ARG A 30 14.36 -0.61 -0.26
CA ARG A 30 14.53 -0.07 1.11
C ARG A 30 14.42 1.44 1.18
N VAL A 31 14.94 2.16 0.18
CA VAL A 31 14.83 3.61 0.11
C VAL A 31 13.38 4.01 -0.15
N ALA A 32 12.71 3.34 -1.10
CA ALA A 32 11.30 3.52 -1.39
C ALA A 32 10.43 3.21 -0.16
N ASP A 33 10.67 2.11 0.55
CA ASP A 33 9.92 1.71 1.75
C ASP A 33 10.09 2.75 2.88
N ARG A 34 11.29 3.32 3.05
CA ARG A 34 11.52 4.40 4.01
C ARG A 34 10.86 5.71 3.60
N ILE A 35 10.92 6.07 2.32
CA ILE A 35 10.28 7.29 1.81
C ILE A 35 8.76 7.17 1.90
N THR A 36 8.19 6.02 1.56
CA THR A 36 6.78 5.69 1.77
C THR A 36 6.39 5.86 3.24
N ALA A 37 7.14 5.24 4.15
CA ALA A 37 6.85 5.32 5.58
C ALA A 37 7.00 6.74 6.14
N PHE A 38 7.92 7.53 5.59
CA PHE A 38 8.18 8.91 6.01
C PHE A 38 7.14 9.90 5.46
N SER A 39 6.78 9.77 4.18
CA SER A 39 5.79 10.64 3.52
C SER A 39 4.37 10.48 4.08
N GLY A 40 4.02 9.32 4.62
CA GLY A 40 2.73 9.08 5.30
C GLY A 40 2.72 9.48 6.78
N SER A 41 3.80 10.05 7.30
CA SER A 41 3.99 10.26 8.75
C SER A 41 3.68 11.71 9.16
N ILE A 42 2.90 11.88 10.24
CA ILE A 42 2.65 13.17 10.90
C ILE A 42 3.92 14.02 11.17
N PRO A 43 5.09 13.49 11.59
CA PRO A 43 6.32 14.27 11.75
C PRO A 43 6.83 14.96 10.48
N PHE A 44 6.54 14.45 9.28
CA PHE A 44 6.95 15.09 8.02
C PHE A 44 6.36 16.49 7.85
N ILE A 45 5.09 16.63 8.24
CA ILE A 45 4.35 17.90 8.17
C ILE A 45 4.96 18.91 9.14
N TYR A 46 5.25 18.49 10.38
CA TYR A 46 5.88 19.36 11.37
C TYR A 46 7.27 19.86 10.92
N LEU A 47 8.07 18.98 10.31
CA LEU A 47 9.37 19.37 9.74
C LEU A 47 9.23 20.48 8.70
N HIS A 48 8.26 20.36 7.78
CA HIS A 48 8.00 21.37 6.74
C HIS A 48 7.53 22.70 7.33
N VAL A 49 6.62 22.65 8.31
CA VAL A 49 6.14 23.86 8.98
C VAL A 49 7.28 24.60 9.66
N VAL A 50 8.15 23.89 10.41
CA VAL A 50 9.30 24.49 11.07
C VAL A 50 10.32 25.02 10.05
N TRP A 51 10.59 24.26 8.99
CA TRP A 51 11.49 24.67 7.91
C TRP A 51 11.02 25.96 7.22
N PHE A 52 9.75 26.01 6.78
CA PHE A 52 9.19 27.19 6.11
C PHE A 52 9.14 28.40 7.04
N THR A 53 8.70 28.21 8.28
CA THR A 53 8.66 29.30 9.27
C THR A 53 10.07 29.83 9.54
N GLY A 54 11.05 28.94 9.68
CA GLY A 54 12.46 29.30 9.85
C GLY A 54 13.04 30.05 8.65
N TRP A 55 12.74 29.60 7.43
CA TRP A 55 13.18 30.25 6.20
C TRP A 55 12.63 31.66 6.05
N ILE A 56 11.33 31.84 6.30
CA ILE A 56 10.67 33.15 6.24
C ILE A 56 11.24 34.07 7.33
N ALA A 57 11.39 33.59 8.56
CA ALA A 57 11.96 34.37 9.65
C ALA A 57 13.40 34.82 9.35
N TYR A 58 14.22 33.92 8.80
CA TYR A 58 15.60 34.23 8.42
C TYR A 58 15.67 35.28 7.30
N ASN A 59 14.90 35.11 6.22
CA ASN A 59 14.92 36.04 5.09
C ASN A 59 14.28 37.40 5.38
N THR A 60 13.41 37.49 6.40
CA THR A 60 12.83 38.76 6.85
C THR A 60 13.71 39.49 7.87
N ALA A 61 14.53 38.77 8.64
CA ALA A 61 15.39 39.36 9.67
C ALA A 61 16.79 39.78 9.17
N VAL A 62 17.31 39.19 8.09
CA VAL A 62 18.67 39.44 7.58
C VAL A 62 18.65 40.36 6.35
N THR A 63 19.52 41.39 6.35
CA THR A 63 19.77 42.26 5.20
C THR A 63 21.24 42.17 4.73
N PRO A 64 21.51 41.92 3.44
CA PRO A 64 20.55 41.69 2.35
C PRO A 64 19.83 40.34 2.47
N ALA A 65 18.55 40.32 2.12
CA ALA A 65 17.76 39.09 2.09
C ALA A 65 18.29 38.17 0.97
N PHE A 66 18.48 36.89 1.28
CA PHE A 66 18.95 35.89 0.31
C PHE A 66 17.86 35.55 -0.72
N ASP A 67 16.61 35.46 -0.28
CA ASP A 67 15.41 35.24 -1.10
C ASP A 67 14.37 36.33 -0.80
N PRO A 68 14.42 37.48 -1.50
CA PRO A 68 13.46 38.57 -1.30
C PRO A 68 12.03 38.14 -1.59
N PHE A 69 11.06 38.73 -0.89
CA PHE A 69 9.65 38.54 -1.20
C PHE A 69 9.42 38.86 -2.69
N PRO A 70 8.88 37.93 -3.51
CA PRO A 70 7.96 36.83 -3.18
C PRO A 70 8.54 35.41 -2.96
N PHE A 71 9.77 35.24 -2.47
CA PHE A 71 10.41 33.95 -2.18
C PHE A 71 10.48 32.99 -3.39
N GLY A 72 11.15 33.42 -4.45
CA GLY A 72 11.23 32.66 -5.70
C GLY A 72 12.00 31.34 -5.56
N LEU A 73 13.08 31.32 -4.78
CA LEU A 73 13.90 30.13 -4.60
C LEU A 73 13.19 29.07 -3.76
N LEU A 74 12.55 29.47 -2.66
CA LEU A 74 11.73 28.55 -1.85
C LEU A 74 10.64 27.91 -2.71
N THR A 75 9.90 28.72 -3.47
CA THR A 75 8.80 28.23 -4.31
C THR A 75 9.28 27.22 -5.35
N LEU A 76 10.44 27.48 -5.98
CA LEU A 76 11.05 26.57 -6.94
C LEU A 76 11.43 25.22 -6.30
N ILE A 77 12.12 25.25 -5.16
CA ILE A 77 12.52 24.03 -4.44
C ILE A 77 11.30 23.23 -4.00
N VAL A 78 10.28 23.88 -3.42
CA VAL A 78 9.05 23.22 -2.95
C VAL A 78 8.28 22.59 -4.10
N SER A 79 8.20 23.27 -5.26
CA SER A 79 7.51 22.72 -6.43
C SER A 79 8.18 21.44 -6.94
N LEU A 80 9.51 21.40 -6.95
CA LEU A 80 10.29 20.22 -7.32
C LEU A 80 10.09 19.09 -6.30
N GLU A 81 10.19 19.42 -5.01
CA GLU A 81 9.98 18.48 -3.91
C GLU A 81 8.58 17.83 -3.97
N ALA A 82 7.54 18.61 -4.25
CA ALA A 82 6.17 18.12 -4.39
C ALA A 82 6.01 17.12 -5.54
N ILE A 83 6.69 17.33 -6.68
CA ILE A 83 6.67 16.38 -7.82
C ILE A 83 7.29 15.04 -7.40
N PHE A 84 8.42 15.07 -6.70
CA PHE A 84 9.05 13.85 -6.19
C PHE A 84 8.15 13.14 -5.18
N LEU A 85 7.56 13.88 -4.23
CA LEU A 85 6.66 13.34 -3.23
C LEU A 85 5.44 12.65 -3.88
N SER A 86 4.79 13.32 -4.83
CA SER A 86 3.67 12.78 -5.59
C SER A 86 4.04 11.49 -6.32
N THR A 87 5.21 11.46 -6.97
CA THR A 87 5.71 10.27 -7.66
C THR A 87 5.98 9.11 -6.70
N PHE A 88 6.57 9.39 -5.52
CA PHE A 88 6.80 8.36 -4.50
C PHE A 88 5.49 7.84 -3.91
N VAL A 89 4.53 8.72 -3.63
CA VAL A 89 3.19 8.34 -3.17
C VAL A 89 2.52 7.45 -4.21
N MET A 90 2.52 7.83 -5.49
CA MET A 90 1.93 7.02 -6.57
C MET A 90 2.61 5.65 -6.70
N LEU A 91 3.94 5.59 -6.61
CA LEU A 91 4.66 4.32 -6.62
C LEU A 91 4.30 3.44 -5.42
N SER A 92 4.15 4.04 -4.24
CA SER A 92 3.73 3.35 -3.02
C SER A 92 2.33 2.78 -3.14
N GLN A 93 1.39 3.60 -3.62
CA GLN A 93 0.00 3.21 -3.84
C GLN A 93 -0.09 2.07 -4.86
N ASN A 94 0.66 2.13 -5.96
CA ASN A 94 0.69 1.06 -6.96
C ASN A 94 1.22 -0.27 -6.36
N ARG A 95 2.24 -0.23 -5.50
CA ARG A 95 2.74 -1.41 -4.79
C ARG A 95 1.73 -1.96 -3.79
N GLU A 96 1.02 -1.11 -3.08
CA GLU A 96 -0.05 -1.52 -2.16
C GLU A 96 -1.24 -2.12 -2.89
N ALA A 97 -1.66 -1.54 -4.01
CA ALA A 97 -2.73 -2.08 -4.86
C ALA A 97 -2.40 -3.50 -5.35
N LEU A 98 -1.17 -3.72 -5.85
CA LEU A 98 -0.74 -5.04 -6.28
C LEU A 98 -0.73 -6.06 -5.12
N ARG A 99 -0.27 -5.66 -3.93
CA ARG A 99 -0.30 -6.53 -2.73
C ARG A 99 -1.73 -6.84 -2.29
N SER A 100 -2.62 -5.85 -2.36
CA SER A 100 -4.04 -6.01 -2.02
C SER A 100 -4.72 -6.97 -2.98
N GLU A 101 -4.42 -6.90 -4.27
CA GLU A 101 -4.98 -7.80 -5.28
C GLU A 101 -4.53 -9.25 -5.07
N ILE A 102 -3.24 -9.48 -4.83
CA ILE A 102 -2.71 -10.82 -4.49
C ILE A 102 -3.39 -11.35 -3.23
N ARG A 103 -3.52 -10.53 -2.18
CA ARG A 103 -4.19 -10.94 -0.94
C ARG A 103 -5.64 -11.32 -1.21
N SER A 104 -6.38 -10.54 -2.00
CA SER A 104 -7.76 -10.83 -2.37
C SER A 104 -7.90 -12.15 -3.12
N GLN A 105 -6.95 -12.50 -3.98
CA GLN A 105 -6.95 -13.79 -4.70
C GLN A 105 -6.74 -14.96 -3.73
N ILE A 106 -5.77 -14.85 -2.82
CA ILE A 106 -5.50 -15.88 -1.80
C ILE A 106 -6.70 -16.06 -0.87
N ASP A 107 -7.32 -14.96 -0.44
CA ASP A 107 -8.50 -14.98 0.43
C ASP A 107 -9.67 -15.67 -0.28
N PHE A 108 -9.86 -15.41 -1.58
CA PHE A 108 -10.87 -16.09 -2.39
C PHE A 108 -10.61 -17.60 -2.50
N GLU A 109 -9.38 -18.01 -2.84
CA GLU A 109 -9.01 -19.43 -2.93
C GLU A 109 -9.20 -20.15 -1.59
N THR A 110 -8.78 -19.51 -0.50
CA THR A 110 -8.94 -20.06 0.86
C THR A 110 -10.42 -20.18 1.24
N ASN A 111 -11.25 -19.21 0.87
CA ASN A 111 -12.68 -19.25 1.11
C ASN A 111 -13.35 -20.41 0.36
N VAL A 112 -13.08 -20.56 -0.94
CA VAL A 112 -13.63 -21.66 -1.75
C VAL A 112 -13.16 -23.01 -1.20
N LEU A 113 -11.89 -23.14 -0.83
CA LEU A 113 -11.38 -24.37 -0.23
C LEU A 113 -12.08 -24.69 1.09
N SER A 114 -12.31 -23.66 1.93
CA SER A 114 -13.01 -23.82 3.20
C SER A 114 -14.46 -24.26 3.00
N GLU A 115 -15.15 -23.73 1.99
CA GLU A 115 -16.50 -24.13 1.60
C GLU A 115 -16.55 -25.62 1.24
N VAL A 116 -15.63 -26.09 0.39
CA VAL A 116 -15.51 -27.52 0.04
C VAL A 116 -15.26 -28.42 1.26
N TRP A 117 -14.40 -27.99 2.20
CA TRP A 117 -14.16 -28.74 3.44
C TRP A 117 -15.40 -28.78 4.35
N LEU A 118 -16.17 -27.69 4.41
CA LEU A 118 -17.41 -27.63 5.18
C LEU A 118 -18.48 -28.54 4.61
N GLU A 119 -18.66 -28.55 3.28
CA GLU A 119 -19.55 -29.49 2.59
C GLU A 119 -19.18 -30.94 2.89
N ALA A 120 -17.88 -31.29 2.76
CA ALA A 120 -17.40 -32.64 3.04
C ALA A 120 -17.59 -33.06 4.51
N MET A 121 -17.44 -32.12 5.45
CA MET A 121 -17.67 -32.39 6.87
C MET A 121 -19.16 -32.55 7.18
N ALA A 122 -20.01 -31.72 6.59
CA ALA A 122 -21.46 -31.78 6.80
C ALA A 122 -22.05 -33.07 6.24
N ASP A 123 -21.61 -33.51 5.06
CA ASP A 123 -21.99 -34.81 4.49
C ASP A 123 -21.61 -35.96 5.44
N LYS A 124 -20.39 -35.94 6.00
CA LYS A 124 -19.97 -36.93 7.00
C LYS A 124 -20.72 -36.88 8.32
N LEU A 125 -21.22 -35.72 8.74
CA LEU A 125 -21.98 -35.54 9.98
C LEU A 125 -23.49 -35.68 9.78
N GLY A 126 -23.97 -35.86 8.54
CA GLY A 126 -25.39 -35.87 8.21
C GLY A 126 -26.08 -34.53 8.47
N ILE A 127 -25.34 -33.42 8.36
CA ILE A 127 -25.86 -32.06 8.53
C ILE A 127 -26.32 -31.55 7.17
N ASP A 128 -27.57 -31.07 7.09
CA ASP A 128 -28.08 -30.41 5.91
C ASP A 128 -27.55 -28.97 5.82
N ILE A 129 -26.64 -28.73 4.88
CA ILE A 129 -26.03 -27.41 4.61
C ILE A 129 -27.11 -26.39 4.17
N ASP A 130 -28.11 -26.79 3.40
CA ASP A 130 -29.15 -25.88 2.89
C ASP A 130 -30.03 -25.34 4.03
N GLU A 131 -30.31 -26.18 5.03
CA GLU A 131 -31.02 -25.77 6.24
C GLU A 131 -30.21 -24.74 7.04
N VAL A 132 -28.89 -24.95 7.15
CA VAL A 132 -27.99 -24.02 7.85
C VAL A 132 -27.88 -22.69 7.10
N HIS A 133 -27.73 -22.69 5.77
CA HIS A 133 -27.73 -21.47 4.96
C HIS A 133 -29.04 -20.69 5.08
N THR A 134 -30.17 -21.38 5.05
CA THR A 134 -31.50 -20.78 5.20
C THR A 134 -31.67 -20.14 6.59
N LYS A 135 -31.24 -20.84 7.65
CA LYS A 135 -31.27 -20.28 9.02
C LYS A 135 -30.30 -19.10 9.19
N ALA A 136 -29.11 -19.16 8.59
CA ALA A 136 -28.11 -18.11 8.69
C ALA A 136 -28.58 -16.83 7.98
N THR A 137 -29.04 -16.93 6.73
CA THR A 137 -29.57 -15.80 5.95
C THR A 137 -30.79 -15.17 6.62
N ALA A 138 -31.72 -15.97 7.14
CA ALA A 138 -32.86 -15.47 7.90
C ALA A 138 -32.44 -14.69 9.17
N ARG A 139 -31.42 -15.16 9.90
CA ARG A 139 -30.89 -14.46 11.09
C ARG A 139 -30.16 -13.18 10.74
N ILE A 140 -29.41 -13.16 9.64
CA ILE A 140 -28.72 -11.96 9.16
C ILE A 140 -29.73 -10.90 8.74
N ALA A 141 -30.75 -11.27 7.95
CA ALA A 141 -31.82 -10.37 7.55
C ALA A 141 -32.58 -9.80 8.77
N ALA A 142 -32.89 -10.65 9.76
CA ALA A 142 -33.53 -10.21 11.00
C ALA A 142 -32.63 -9.28 11.83
N ALA A 143 -31.31 -9.48 11.85
CA ALA A 143 -30.36 -8.61 12.54
C ALA A 143 -30.21 -7.25 11.84
N GLN A 144 -30.18 -7.23 10.51
CA GLN A 144 -30.14 -6.00 9.71
C GLN A 144 -31.40 -5.16 9.92
N ALA A 145 -32.59 -5.76 9.86
CA ALA A 145 -33.84 -5.07 10.12
C ALA A 145 -33.89 -4.46 11.55
N ARG A 146 -33.31 -5.13 12.54
CA ARG A 146 -33.18 -4.59 13.91
C ARG A 146 -32.19 -3.43 13.98
N GLN A 147 -31.10 -3.46 13.22
CA GLN A 147 -30.14 -2.36 13.16
C GLN A 147 -30.72 -1.11 12.49
N GLU A 148 -31.44 -1.26 11.37
CA GLU A 148 -32.11 -0.16 10.67
C GLU A 148 -33.17 0.53 11.55
N GLN A 149 -33.91 -0.25 12.34
CA GLN A 149 -34.88 0.30 13.28
C GLN A 149 -34.22 1.06 14.43
N ALA A 150 -33.07 0.59 14.92
CA ALA A 150 -32.32 1.23 16.02
C ALA A 150 -31.60 2.51 15.60
N THR A 151 -31.12 2.61 14.35
CA THR A 151 -30.50 3.84 13.82
C THR A 151 -31.53 4.88 13.40
N GLY A 152 -32.74 4.47 12.99
CA GLY A 152 -33.83 5.38 12.63
C GLY A 152 -34.57 6.04 13.81
N THR A 153 -34.59 5.44 15.00
CA THR A 153 -35.32 5.98 16.17
C THR A 153 -34.53 7.01 16.98
N SER A 154 -33.22 7.17 16.75
CA SER A 154 -32.37 8.12 17.50
C SER A 154 -32.25 9.51 16.83
N GLY A 155 -32.89 9.72 15.68
CA GLY A 155 -32.74 10.92 14.85
C GLY A 155 -34.00 11.80 14.69
N GLY A 156 -35.07 11.55 15.45
CA GLY A 156 -36.30 12.35 15.47
C GLY A 156 -36.64 12.81 16.88
#